data_AF-A0A923S990-F1
#
_entry.id   AF-A0A923S990-F1
#
_cell.length_a   1.000
_cell.length_b   1.000
_cell.length_c   1.000
_cell.angle_alpha   90.00
_cell.angle_beta   90.00
_cell.angle_gamma   90.00
#
_symmetry.space_group_name_H-M   'P 1'
#
loop_
_entity.id
_entity.type
_entity.pdbx_description
1 polymer ?
#
loop_
_entity_poly.entity_id
_entity_poly.type
_entity_poly.pdbx_seq_one_letter_code
_entity_poly.pdbx_strand_id
1 'polypeptide(L)'
;MQPDAPIPYLQRTRDWYLALGYEHPYRWAHFEDVPFAPLRKPLADGVLTLVTTAAPFQPDKGPQGAGAPYNAAAKFFVPYTGDTARDHDLRIAHVAVDRKHANMEDANCWFPLPLLRRWAGEGRLRLAPRFHGAPTNRSQRHTMEVDAPLIVQRCQEDGVDAAVLVPNCPVCHQTLALTARALEAAGIATVILACALDIVEHVGVPRLLFSDFPLGNAAGKPHDAGSQQATLALALDLLANAHAPRTTWRSPQRWSASDAWKLDYCNPQRVAPEELARLRAEFDAGRETGRRLREQGPQ
;
A
#
# COMPACT_ATOMS: atom_id res chain seq x y z
N MET A 1 0.34 1.30 -25.85
CA MET A 1 1.11 0.88 -24.65
C MET A 1 2.16 -0.10 -25.14
N GLN A 2 3.44 0.13 -24.86
CA GLN A 2 4.48 -0.86 -25.19
C GLN A 2 4.17 -2.16 -24.42
N PRO A 3 4.36 -3.35 -25.04
CA PRO A 3 4.30 -4.62 -24.31
C PRO A 3 5.24 -4.56 -23.09
N ASP A 4 4.82 -5.06 -21.94
CA ASP A 4 5.58 -5.10 -20.67
C ASP A 4 5.82 -3.76 -19.95
N ALA A 5 5.30 -2.63 -20.45
CA ALA A 5 5.33 -1.36 -19.73
C ALA A 5 4.33 -1.38 -18.54
N PRO A 6 4.73 -0.91 -17.35
CA PRO A 6 3.82 -0.71 -16.22
C PRO A 6 2.71 0.30 -16.56
N ILE A 7 1.59 0.25 -15.83
CA ILE A 7 0.58 1.31 -15.91
C ILE A 7 1.22 2.64 -15.44
N PRO A 8 1.14 3.72 -16.23
CA PRO A 8 1.57 5.04 -15.77
C PRO A 8 0.49 5.63 -14.85
N TYR A 9 0.44 5.21 -13.58
CA TYR A 9 -0.61 5.59 -12.64
C TYR A 9 -0.73 7.10 -12.42
N LEU A 10 0.36 7.86 -12.50
CA LEU A 10 0.32 9.34 -12.42
C LEU A 10 -0.53 9.92 -13.55
N GLN A 11 -0.24 9.51 -14.79
CA GLN A 11 -0.98 9.93 -15.98
C GLN A 11 -2.40 9.38 -15.96
N ARG A 12 -2.57 8.08 -15.68
CA ARG A 12 -3.87 7.39 -15.65
C ARG A 12 -4.80 8.01 -14.62
N THR A 13 -4.29 8.34 -13.43
CA THR A 13 -5.07 9.04 -12.40
C THR A 13 -5.43 10.45 -12.84
N ARG A 14 -4.52 11.20 -13.45
CA ARG A 14 -4.82 12.54 -14.00
C ARG A 14 -5.95 12.47 -15.03
N ASP A 15 -5.81 11.60 -16.03
CA ASP A 15 -6.80 11.46 -17.10
C ASP A 15 -8.16 11.02 -16.57
N TRP A 16 -8.17 10.10 -15.59
CA TRP A 16 -9.39 9.64 -14.94
C TRP A 16 -10.12 10.77 -14.23
N TYR A 17 -9.43 11.59 -13.44
CA TYR A 17 -10.07 12.71 -12.73
C TYR A 17 -10.56 13.79 -13.68
N LEU A 18 -9.83 14.08 -14.75
CA LEU A 18 -10.28 15.01 -15.81
C LEU A 18 -11.54 14.47 -16.50
N ALA A 19 -11.59 13.18 -16.84
CA ALA A 19 -12.76 12.54 -17.43
C ALA A 19 -13.98 12.53 -16.51
N LEU A 20 -13.78 12.47 -15.20
CA LEU A 20 -14.84 12.64 -14.19
C LEU A 20 -15.29 14.10 -14.03
N GLY A 21 -14.63 15.07 -14.67
CA GLY A 21 -14.95 16.50 -14.59
C GLY A 21 -14.38 17.22 -13.36
N TYR A 22 -13.21 16.80 -12.86
CA TYR A 22 -12.47 17.57 -11.85
C TYR A 22 -11.40 18.44 -12.52
N GLU A 23 -11.34 19.72 -12.15
CA GLU A 23 -10.46 20.71 -12.80
C GLU A 23 -8.99 20.59 -12.37
N HIS A 24 -8.73 20.08 -11.17
CA HIS A 24 -7.40 20.02 -10.60
C HIS A 24 -6.96 18.56 -10.39
N PRO A 25 -5.88 18.11 -11.07
CA PRO A 25 -5.33 16.79 -10.83
C PRO A 25 -4.72 16.70 -9.44
N TYR A 26 -4.67 15.49 -8.89
CA TYR A 26 -4.03 15.26 -7.60
C TYR A 26 -2.54 15.62 -7.67
N ARG A 27 -2.08 16.50 -6.78
CA ARG A 27 -0.66 16.84 -6.66
C ARG A 27 0.02 15.79 -5.78
N TRP A 28 0.93 15.04 -6.37
CA TRP A 28 1.72 14.04 -5.68
C TRP A 28 2.86 14.68 -4.89
N ALA A 29 3.28 14.03 -3.80
CA ALA A 29 4.47 14.43 -3.08
C ALA A 29 5.71 14.13 -3.94
N HIS A 30 6.74 14.96 -3.81
CA HIS A 30 8.01 14.80 -4.53
C HIS A 30 9.13 15.32 -3.64
N PHE A 31 10.21 14.55 -3.53
CA PHE A 31 11.39 14.93 -2.76
C PHE A 31 12.64 14.64 -3.58
N GLU A 32 13.59 15.57 -3.57
CA GLU A 32 14.90 15.40 -4.20
C GLU A 32 15.76 14.47 -3.35
N ASP A 33 15.88 14.78 -2.05
CA ASP A 33 16.62 13.97 -1.08
C ASP A 33 15.77 12.83 -0.53
N VAL A 34 16.40 11.65 -0.35
CA VAL A 34 15.74 10.45 0.17
C VAL A 34 16.56 9.88 1.34
N PRO A 35 16.02 9.89 2.57
CA PRO A 35 16.67 9.27 3.72
C PRO A 35 16.97 7.79 3.46
N PHE A 36 18.11 7.32 3.96
CA PHE A 36 18.53 5.93 3.82
C PHE A 36 19.25 5.46 5.09
N ALA A 37 18.61 4.54 5.79
CA ALA A 37 19.17 3.76 6.87
C ALA A 37 19.60 2.38 6.32
N PRO A 38 20.90 2.03 6.39
CA PRO A 38 21.33 0.68 6.08
C PRO A 38 20.80 -0.29 7.14
N LEU A 39 20.51 -1.53 6.76
CA LEU A 39 20.19 -2.58 7.71
C LEU A 39 21.45 -2.93 8.52
N ARG A 40 21.43 -2.68 9.84
CA ARG A 40 22.63 -2.77 10.70
C ARG A 40 22.93 -4.17 11.23
N LYS A 41 21.97 -5.08 11.13
CA LYS A 41 22.03 -6.45 11.67
C LYS A 41 21.52 -7.42 10.60
N PRO A 42 21.97 -8.68 10.58
CA PRO A 42 21.30 -9.73 9.82
C PRO A 42 19.81 -9.78 10.18
N LEU A 43 18.94 -10.07 9.21
CA LEU A 43 17.49 -10.12 9.44
C LEU A 43 17.09 -11.10 10.56
N ALA A 44 17.81 -12.22 10.69
CA ALA A 44 17.60 -13.21 11.76
C ALA A 44 17.80 -12.64 13.18
N ASP A 45 18.62 -11.60 13.31
CA ASP A 45 18.90 -10.91 14.57
C ASP A 45 18.13 -9.59 14.72
N GLY A 46 17.50 -9.11 13.65
CA GLY A 46 16.75 -7.87 13.59
C GLY A 46 15.25 -8.05 13.89
N VAL A 47 14.64 -7.01 14.45
CA VAL A 47 13.18 -6.95 14.67
C VAL A 47 12.50 -6.29 13.47
N LEU A 48 11.61 -7.01 12.81
CA LEU A 48 10.87 -6.54 11.65
C LEU A 48 9.40 -6.25 12.00
N THR A 49 8.85 -5.14 11.51
CA THR A 49 7.41 -4.85 11.57
C THR A 49 6.78 -4.79 10.17
N LEU A 50 5.45 -4.86 10.13
CA LEU A 50 4.64 -4.67 8.94
C LEU A 50 3.84 -3.37 9.06
N VAL A 51 3.89 -2.52 8.04
CA VAL A 51 3.02 -1.35 7.91
C VAL A 51 2.12 -1.54 6.70
N THR A 52 0.81 -1.57 6.93
CA THR A 52 -0.19 -1.76 5.88
C THR A 52 -1.11 -0.55 5.76
N THR A 53 -1.74 -0.42 4.60
CA THR A 53 -2.89 0.48 4.43
C THR A 53 -4.22 -0.28 4.48
N ALA A 54 -4.24 -1.59 4.76
CA ALA A 54 -5.49 -2.32 4.91
C ALA A 54 -6.28 -1.87 6.15
N ALA A 55 -7.61 -1.91 6.07
CA ALA A 55 -8.51 -1.47 7.13
C ALA A 55 -9.06 -2.67 7.91
N PRO A 56 -9.19 -2.61 9.24
CA PRO A 56 -9.87 -3.64 10.01
C PRO A 56 -11.32 -3.79 9.56
N PHE A 57 -11.77 -5.04 9.38
CA PHE A 57 -13.15 -5.34 9.04
C PHE A 57 -14.10 -4.87 10.16
N GLN A 58 -15.18 -4.21 9.77
CA GLN A 58 -16.20 -3.68 10.69
C GLN A 58 -17.58 -4.20 10.27
N PRO A 59 -18.15 -5.22 10.95
CA PRO A 59 -19.35 -5.91 10.49
C PRO A 59 -20.59 -5.00 10.43
N ASP A 60 -20.62 -3.94 11.23
CA ASP A 60 -21.65 -2.92 11.30
C ASP A 60 -21.63 -1.93 10.13
N LYS A 61 -20.56 -1.94 9.32
CA LYS A 61 -20.36 -0.99 8.22
C LYS A 61 -20.76 -1.53 6.85
N GLY A 62 -21.40 -2.70 6.79
CA GLY A 62 -21.87 -3.31 5.54
C GLY A 62 -20.76 -4.04 4.76
N PRO A 63 -21.04 -4.44 3.49
CA PRO A 63 -20.14 -5.29 2.70
C PRO A 63 -18.74 -4.68 2.49
N GLN A 64 -17.70 -5.49 2.72
CA GLN A 64 -16.28 -5.11 2.60
C GLN A 64 -15.40 -6.21 1.96
N GLY A 65 -16.00 -7.33 1.53
CA GLY A 65 -15.30 -8.48 0.95
C GLY A 65 -15.34 -8.51 -0.57
N ALA A 66 -15.11 -9.70 -1.13
CA ALA A 66 -15.17 -9.95 -2.58
C ALA A 66 -16.50 -9.47 -3.20
N GLY A 67 -16.40 -8.76 -4.33
CA GLY A 67 -17.56 -8.18 -5.01
C GLY A 67 -18.23 -7.00 -4.30
N ALA A 68 -17.77 -6.59 -3.12
CA ALA A 68 -18.36 -5.47 -2.40
C ALA A 68 -18.09 -4.13 -3.13
N PRO A 69 -19.08 -3.21 -3.16
CA PRO A 69 -18.89 -1.88 -3.70
C PRO A 69 -17.90 -1.07 -2.85
N TYR A 70 -17.50 0.11 -3.36
CA TYR A 70 -16.70 1.03 -2.56
C TYR A 70 -17.45 1.48 -1.31
N ASN A 71 -16.84 1.27 -0.15
CA ASN A 71 -17.40 1.63 1.14
C ASN A 71 -16.47 2.59 1.89
N ALA A 72 -16.80 3.88 1.85
CA ALA A 72 -16.04 4.91 2.55
C ALA A 72 -16.16 4.83 4.08
N ALA A 73 -17.21 4.18 4.61
CA ALA A 73 -17.46 4.07 6.04
C ALA A 73 -16.46 3.14 6.73
N ALA A 74 -16.02 2.11 6.02
CA ALA A 74 -15.04 1.12 6.48
C ALA A 74 -13.59 1.65 6.56
N LYS A 75 -13.37 2.94 6.23
CA LYS A 75 -12.05 3.56 6.37
C LYS A 75 -11.71 3.85 7.83
N PHE A 76 -10.42 4.00 8.06
CA PHE A 76 -9.85 4.51 9.31
C PHE A 76 -9.04 5.78 9.00
N PHE A 77 -8.96 6.69 9.97
CA PHE A 77 -8.36 8.02 9.80
C PHE A 77 -7.24 8.30 10.81
N VAL A 78 -7.00 7.38 11.74
CA VAL A 78 -5.95 7.44 12.76
C VAL A 78 -5.11 6.17 12.66
N PRO A 79 -3.77 6.23 12.77
CA PRO A 79 -2.95 5.04 12.73
C PRO A 79 -3.34 4.03 13.83
N TYR A 80 -3.62 2.79 13.43
CA TYR A 80 -3.92 1.70 14.36
C TYR A 80 -2.73 0.74 14.51
N THR A 81 -2.78 -0.10 15.54
CA THR A 81 -1.83 -1.20 15.75
C THR A 81 -2.59 -2.51 15.94
N GLY A 82 -1.99 -3.62 15.53
CA GLY A 82 -2.50 -4.95 15.87
C GLY A 82 -1.38 -5.89 16.33
N ASP A 83 -1.75 -6.87 17.14
CA ASP A 83 -0.86 -7.89 17.71
C ASP A 83 -0.40 -8.88 16.64
N THR A 84 0.90 -8.97 16.39
CA THR A 84 1.44 -9.84 15.34
C THR A 84 1.29 -11.33 15.64
N ALA A 85 1.02 -11.70 16.90
CA ALA A 85 0.87 -13.10 17.32
C ALA A 85 -0.47 -13.74 16.91
N ARG A 86 -1.44 -12.96 16.41
CA ARG A 86 -2.77 -13.45 16.01
C ARG A 86 -3.14 -13.08 14.59
N ASP A 87 -4.18 -13.72 14.07
CA ASP A 87 -4.76 -13.37 12.77
C ASP A 87 -5.68 -12.15 12.89
N HIS A 88 -5.74 -11.37 11.80
CA HIS A 88 -6.53 -10.16 11.71
C HIS A 88 -7.34 -10.16 10.42
N ASP A 89 -8.62 -9.81 10.52
CA ASP A 89 -9.45 -9.59 9.34
C ASP A 89 -9.23 -8.16 8.83
N LEU A 90 -8.32 -8.01 7.87
CA LEU A 90 -8.03 -6.74 7.21
C LEU A 90 -8.49 -6.75 5.75
N ARG A 91 -9.21 -5.69 5.36
CA ARG A 91 -9.82 -5.52 4.03
C ARG A 91 -9.30 -4.28 3.33
N ILE A 92 -9.42 -4.24 2.00
CA ILE A 92 -9.09 -3.04 1.24
C ILE A 92 -10.32 -2.13 1.12
N ALA A 93 -10.49 -1.21 2.09
CA ALA A 93 -11.58 -0.23 2.12
C ALA A 93 -11.30 1.08 1.33
N HIS A 94 -10.23 1.11 0.53
CA HIS A 94 -9.74 2.32 -0.10
C HIS A 94 -10.46 2.67 -1.41
N VAL A 95 -10.37 3.95 -1.79
CA VAL A 95 -10.90 4.43 -3.07
C VAL A 95 -9.90 4.13 -4.18
N ALA A 96 -10.39 3.91 -5.41
CA ALA A 96 -9.57 3.67 -6.61
C ALA A 96 -8.64 2.45 -6.52
N VAL A 97 -9.05 1.42 -5.80
CA VAL A 97 -8.44 0.09 -5.84
C VAL A 97 -8.93 -0.62 -7.11
N ASP A 98 -8.09 -1.48 -7.70
CA ASP A 98 -8.48 -2.28 -8.85
C ASP A 98 -9.40 -3.43 -8.43
N ARG A 99 -10.67 -3.13 -8.09
CA ARG A 99 -11.65 -4.13 -7.65
C ARG A 99 -11.96 -5.20 -8.70
N LYS A 100 -11.61 -4.97 -9.97
CA LYS A 100 -11.81 -5.94 -11.04
C LYS A 100 -10.78 -7.08 -10.94
N HIS A 101 -9.53 -6.74 -10.60
CA HIS A 101 -8.42 -7.69 -10.58
C HIS A 101 -7.85 -8.01 -9.19
N ALA A 102 -8.19 -7.22 -8.18
CA ALA A 102 -8.06 -7.60 -6.77
C ALA A 102 -9.42 -8.11 -6.30
N ASN A 103 -9.60 -9.44 -6.34
CA ASN A 103 -10.85 -10.13 -5.99
C ASN A 103 -11.22 -10.00 -4.50
N MET A 104 -10.31 -9.51 -3.65
CA MET A 104 -10.49 -9.34 -2.21
C MET A 104 -10.77 -10.63 -1.44
N GLU A 105 -10.34 -11.78 -2.00
CA GLU A 105 -10.57 -13.11 -1.41
C GLU A 105 -9.37 -13.59 -0.57
N ASP A 106 -8.15 -13.18 -0.92
CA ASP A 106 -6.92 -13.62 -0.25
C ASP A 106 -6.15 -12.44 0.35
N ALA A 107 -6.27 -12.26 1.67
CA ALA A 107 -5.61 -11.18 2.39
C ALA A 107 -4.07 -11.25 2.35
N ASN A 108 -3.47 -12.40 2.05
CA ASN A 108 -2.02 -12.50 1.95
C ASN A 108 -1.44 -11.65 0.79
N CYS A 109 -2.28 -11.21 -0.15
CA CYS A 109 -1.89 -10.33 -1.26
C CYS A 109 -1.63 -8.88 -0.84
N TRP A 110 -2.19 -8.43 0.30
CA TRP A 110 -2.02 -7.08 0.85
C TRP A 110 -1.60 -7.04 2.33
N PHE A 111 -1.58 -8.20 2.99
CA PHE A 111 -1.26 -8.34 4.40
C PHE A 111 -0.53 -9.67 4.65
N PRO A 112 0.78 -9.75 4.32
CA PRO A 112 1.56 -11.00 4.41
C PRO A 112 1.97 -11.38 5.84
N LEU A 113 1.22 -10.94 6.86
CA LEU A 113 1.52 -11.22 8.26
C LEU A 113 1.59 -12.73 8.58
N PRO A 114 0.70 -13.60 8.07
CA PRO A 114 0.80 -15.04 8.33
C PRO A 114 2.13 -15.64 7.86
N LEU A 115 2.64 -15.19 6.71
CA LEU A 115 3.93 -15.65 6.19
C LEU A 115 5.10 -15.11 7.00
N LEU A 116 5.07 -13.82 7.36
CA LEU A 116 6.08 -13.20 8.23
C LEU A 116 6.16 -13.91 9.59
N ARG A 117 5.01 -14.23 10.20
CA ARG A 117 4.94 -14.98 11.46
C ARG A 117 5.49 -16.39 11.31
N ARG A 118 5.22 -17.07 10.20
CA ARG A 118 5.81 -18.38 9.90
C ARG A 118 7.33 -18.31 9.83
N TRP A 119 7.88 -17.35 9.09
CA TRP A 119 9.33 -17.16 8.97
C TRP A 119 9.99 -16.74 10.29
N ALA A 120 9.27 -16.04 11.16
CA ALA A 120 9.72 -15.78 12.52
C ALA A 120 9.83 -17.08 13.34
N GLY A 121 8.82 -17.96 13.26
CA GLY A 121 8.87 -19.28 13.89
C GLY A 121 9.97 -20.20 13.33
N GLU A 122 10.37 -20.00 12.07
CA GLU A 122 11.50 -20.66 11.42
C GLU A 122 12.87 -20.03 11.78
N GLY A 123 12.90 -18.95 12.57
CA GLY A 123 14.14 -18.27 12.97
C GLY A 123 14.80 -17.41 11.88
N ARG A 124 14.10 -17.12 10.78
CA ARG A 124 14.62 -16.33 9.65
C ARG A 124 14.64 -14.82 9.93
N LEU A 125 13.78 -14.38 10.85
CA LEU A 125 13.64 -12.99 11.32
C LEU A 125 13.02 -12.99 12.71
N ARG A 126 13.06 -11.85 13.41
CA ARG A 126 12.19 -11.62 14.57
C ARG A 126 11.07 -10.67 14.18
N LEU A 127 9.86 -10.94 14.66
CA LEU A 127 8.70 -10.11 14.37
C LEU A 127 8.43 -9.19 15.57
N ALA A 128 8.22 -7.91 15.31
CA ALA A 128 7.80 -6.93 16.32
C ALA A 128 6.46 -7.35 16.94
N PRO A 129 6.17 -7.00 18.21
CA PRO A 129 4.89 -7.34 18.84
C PRO A 129 3.69 -6.67 18.15
N ARG A 130 3.90 -5.54 17.47
CA ARG A 130 2.84 -4.82 16.75
C ARG A 130 3.16 -4.68 15.27
N PHE A 131 2.13 -4.83 14.44
CA PHE A 131 2.07 -4.25 13.10
C PHE A 131 1.27 -2.94 13.15
N HIS A 132 1.39 -2.12 12.10
CA HIS A 132 0.77 -0.80 12.05
C HIS A 132 -0.09 -0.61 10.81
N GLY A 133 -1.23 0.06 10.98
CA GLY A 133 -2.06 0.53 9.88
C GLY A 133 -1.90 2.02 9.67
N ALA A 134 -1.46 2.45 8.48
CA ALA A 134 -1.34 3.85 8.10
C ALA A 134 -2.61 4.33 7.36
N PRO A 135 -3.31 5.37 7.84
CA PRO A 135 -4.52 5.85 7.19
C PRO A 135 -4.17 6.57 5.90
N THR A 136 -4.98 6.35 4.86
CA THR A 136 -4.76 7.00 3.57
C THR A 136 -5.46 8.37 3.55
N ASN A 137 -4.76 9.36 4.10
CA ASN A 137 -5.16 10.76 4.07
C ASN A 137 -4.62 11.44 2.79
N ARG A 138 -5.44 12.26 2.11
CA ARG A 138 -4.97 13.03 0.93
C ARG A 138 -4.05 14.19 1.32
N SER A 139 -4.02 14.56 2.60
CA SER A 139 -3.16 15.61 3.15
C SER A 139 -1.76 15.06 3.39
N GLN A 140 -0.83 15.39 2.49
CA GLN A 140 0.60 15.06 2.66
C GLN A 140 1.14 15.57 3.99
N ARG A 141 0.76 16.80 4.35
CA ARG A 141 1.14 17.44 5.61
C ARG A 141 0.70 16.62 6.83
N HIS A 142 -0.56 16.20 6.88
CA HIS A 142 -1.06 15.41 8.01
C HIS A 142 -0.35 14.06 8.12
N THR A 143 -0.08 13.41 6.98
CA THR A 143 0.70 12.17 6.98
C THR A 143 2.12 12.37 7.52
N MET A 144 2.80 13.46 7.15
CA MET A 144 4.18 13.75 7.59
C MET A 144 4.28 14.27 9.02
N GLU A 145 3.32 15.08 9.47
CA GLU A 145 3.37 15.76 10.77
C GLU A 145 2.63 15.00 11.88
N VAL A 146 1.75 14.05 11.54
CA VAL A 146 0.90 13.34 12.52
C VAL A 146 1.00 11.82 12.34
N ASP A 147 0.60 11.30 11.18
CA ASP A 147 0.43 9.83 11.02
C ASP A 147 1.77 9.08 11.09
N ALA A 148 2.77 9.52 10.30
CA ALA A 148 4.06 8.86 10.21
C ALA A 148 4.89 9.00 11.51
N PRO A 149 4.97 10.17 12.18
CA PRO A 149 5.63 10.29 13.47
C PRO A 149 5.07 9.33 14.54
N LEU A 150 3.75 9.12 14.59
CA LEU A 150 3.14 8.17 15.52
C LEU A 150 3.55 6.73 15.23
N ILE A 151 3.64 6.34 13.95
CA ILE A 151 4.12 5.01 13.55
C ILE A 151 5.60 4.85 13.90
N VAL A 152 6.43 5.86 13.64
CA VAL A 152 7.86 5.87 14.00
C VAL A 152 8.04 5.67 15.51
N GLN A 153 7.31 6.43 16.33
CA GLN A 153 7.37 6.30 17.79
C GLN A 153 7.07 4.86 18.23
N ARG A 154 5.99 4.26 17.73
CA ARG A 154 5.60 2.89 18.08
C ARG A 154 6.62 1.85 17.62
N CYS A 155 7.24 2.06 16.45
CA CYS A 155 8.32 1.20 15.98
C CYS A 155 9.55 1.30 16.89
N GLN A 156 9.90 2.50 17.36
CA GLN A 156 11.01 2.71 18.29
C GLN A 156 10.75 2.06 19.66
N GLU A 157 9.52 2.18 20.20
CA GLU A 157 9.09 1.51 21.43
C GLU A 157 9.24 -0.02 21.34
N ASP A 158 8.96 -0.58 20.15
CA ASP A 158 9.04 -2.02 19.87
C ASP A 158 10.46 -2.49 19.49
N GLY A 159 11.44 -1.58 19.47
CA GLY A 159 12.82 -1.90 19.09
C GLY A 159 12.96 -2.36 17.64
N VAL A 160 12.08 -1.90 16.74
CA VAL A 160 12.07 -2.27 15.32
C VAL A 160 13.36 -1.82 14.64
N ASP A 161 14.04 -2.75 13.97
CA ASP A 161 15.21 -2.49 13.12
C ASP A 161 14.80 -2.27 11.65
N ALA A 162 13.71 -2.90 11.20
CA ALA A 162 13.23 -2.76 9.83
C ALA A 162 11.70 -2.88 9.65
N ALA A 163 11.17 -2.30 8.57
CA ALA A 163 9.74 -2.37 8.23
C ALA A 163 9.49 -2.79 6.77
N VAL A 164 8.51 -3.68 6.60
CA VAL A 164 7.89 -3.99 5.29
C VAL A 164 6.63 -3.16 5.14
N LEU A 165 6.49 -2.45 4.01
CA LEU A 165 5.35 -1.57 3.76
C LEU A 165 4.52 -2.06 2.57
N VAL A 166 3.20 -2.21 2.73
CA VAL A 166 2.28 -2.77 1.72
C VAL A 166 1.10 -1.82 1.41
N PRO A 167 1.16 -1.04 0.32
CA PRO A 167 0.12 -0.11 -0.10
C PRO A 167 -0.86 -0.74 -1.10
N ASN A 168 -2.15 -0.37 -1.01
CA ASN A 168 -3.22 -1.06 -1.75
C ASN A 168 -3.85 -0.26 -2.91
N CYS A 169 -3.63 1.04 -2.96
CA CYS A 169 -4.27 1.99 -3.88
C CYS A 169 -3.29 3.12 -4.26
N PRO A 170 -3.58 4.00 -5.25
CA PRO A 170 -2.62 5.01 -5.67
C PRO A 170 -2.17 5.93 -4.54
N VAL A 171 -3.11 6.50 -3.77
CA VAL A 171 -2.78 7.38 -2.64
C VAL A 171 -2.11 6.61 -1.51
N CYS A 172 -2.45 5.33 -1.33
CA CYS A 172 -1.81 4.44 -0.36
C CYS A 172 -0.30 4.31 -0.63
N HIS A 173 0.11 4.28 -1.90
CA HIS A 173 1.53 4.24 -2.27
C HIS A 173 2.24 5.52 -1.85
N GLN A 174 1.62 6.70 -2.01
CA GLN A 174 2.18 7.94 -1.49
C GLN A 174 2.22 7.94 0.05
N THR A 175 1.16 7.51 0.72
CA THR A 175 1.13 7.44 2.19
C THR A 175 2.28 6.60 2.71
N LEU A 176 2.48 5.39 2.19
CA LEU A 176 3.59 4.54 2.64
C LEU A 176 4.97 5.00 2.15
N ALA A 177 5.05 5.72 1.03
CA ALA A 177 6.29 6.40 0.64
C ALA A 177 6.68 7.49 1.67
N LEU A 178 5.72 8.29 2.13
CA LEU A 178 5.93 9.28 3.19
C LEU A 178 6.28 8.62 4.54
N THR A 179 5.59 7.53 4.90
CA THR A 179 5.88 6.77 6.11
C THR A 179 7.27 6.12 6.07
N ALA A 180 7.67 5.54 4.93
CA ALA A 180 9.00 4.96 4.75
C ALA A 180 10.11 5.99 4.96
N ARG A 181 9.95 7.20 4.39
CA ARG A 181 10.91 8.30 4.59
C ARG A 181 11.07 8.67 6.06
N ALA A 182 9.98 8.75 6.81
CA ALA A 182 10.01 9.06 8.24
C ALA A 182 10.70 7.96 9.06
N LEU A 183 10.42 6.69 8.76
CA LEU A 183 11.08 5.52 9.38
C LEU A 183 12.58 5.52 9.11
N GLU A 184 13.01 5.76 7.87
CA GLU A 184 14.43 5.74 7.49
C GLU A 184 15.19 6.92 8.07
N ALA A 185 14.57 8.10 8.14
CA ALA A 185 15.13 9.25 8.86
C ALA A 185 15.31 8.96 10.36
N ALA A 186 14.49 8.08 10.94
CA ALA A 186 14.60 7.61 12.32
C ALA A 186 15.54 6.39 12.49
N GLY A 187 16.21 5.94 11.43
CA GLY A 187 17.17 4.84 11.47
C GLY A 187 16.55 3.44 11.32
N ILE A 188 15.26 3.33 10.96
CA ILE A 188 14.57 2.06 10.71
C ILE A 188 14.62 1.78 9.21
N ALA A 189 15.26 0.69 8.80
CA ALA A 189 15.37 0.34 7.38
C ALA A 189 14.00 -0.09 6.82
N THR A 190 13.67 0.29 5.59
CA THR A 190 12.37 0.00 5.00
C THR A 190 12.46 -0.58 3.60
N VAL A 191 11.46 -1.39 3.25
CA VAL A 191 11.19 -1.82 1.88
C VAL A 191 9.70 -1.72 1.59
N ILE A 192 9.35 -1.11 0.46
CA ILE A 192 7.96 -1.00 0.01
C ILE A 192 7.72 -2.08 -1.05
N LEU A 193 6.72 -2.94 -0.84
CA LEU A 193 6.21 -3.88 -1.84
C LEU A 193 5.08 -3.14 -2.55
N ALA A 194 5.25 -2.75 -3.81
CA ALA A 194 4.31 -1.85 -4.47
C ALA A 194 4.02 -2.24 -5.93
N CYS A 195 2.83 -1.82 -6.39
CA CYS A 195 2.38 -2.02 -7.77
C CYS A 195 2.33 -0.73 -8.60
N ALA A 196 2.30 0.45 -7.96
CA ALA A 196 2.36 1.74 -8.67
C ALA A 196 3.80 2.28 -8.72
N LEU A 197 4.58 1.78 -9.68
CA LEU A 197 5.99 2.14 -9.86
C LEU A 197 6.21 3.65 -9.91
N ASP A 198 5.53 4.33 -10.83
CA ASP A 198 5.74 5.75 -11.12
C ASP A 198 5.36 6.65 -9.94
N ILE A 199 4.32 6.32 -9.18
CA ILE A 199 3.97 7.04 -7.95
C ILE A 199 5.10 6.95 -6.93
N VAL A 200 5.60 5.74 -6.67
CA VAL A 200 6.61 5.52 -5.62
C VAL A 200 7.95 6.14 -6.00
N GLU A 201 8.36 5.99 -7.25
CA GLU A 201 9.60 6.62 -7.76
C GLU A 201 9.50 8.14 -7.80
N HIS A 202 8.33 8.68 -8.15
CA HIS A 202 8.08 10.12 -8.14
C HIS A 202 8.17 10.70 -6.73
N VAL A 203 7.61 10.05 -5.71
CA VAL A 203 7.75 10.52 -4.32
C VAL A 203 9.20 10.42 -3.87
N GLY A 204 9.91 9.36 -4.25
CA GLY A 204 11.30 9.10 -3.86
C GLY A 204 11.39 8.35 -2.54
N VAL A 205 11.71 7.05 -2.64
CA VAL A 205 11.76 6.12 -1.50
C VAL A 205 13.11 5.41 -1.42
N PRO A 206 13.51 4.92 -0.23
CA PRO A 206 14.80 4.27 -0.06
C PRO A 206 14.90 2.95 -0.84
N ARG A 207 13.91 2.06 -0.69
CA ARG A 207 13.87 0.75 -1.35
C ARG A 207 12.46 0.42 -1.84
N LEU A 208 12.35 0.00 -3.10
CA LEU A 208 11.12 -0.43 -3.74
C LEU A 208 11.29 -1.82 -4.35
N LEU A 209 10.47 -2.78 -3.89
CA LEU A 209 10.17 -3.97 -4.68
C LEU A 209 8.91 -3.71 -5.51
N PHE A 210 9.09 -3.54 -6.81
CA PHE A 210 8.01 -3.34 -7.76
C PHE A 210 7.49 -4.67 -8.32
N SER A 211 6.19 -4.94 -8.17
CA SER A 211 5.47 -6.01 -8.87
C SER A 211 4.51 -5.40 -9.88
N ASP A 212 4.61 -5.79 -11.16
CA ASP A 212 3.71 -5.31 -12.23
C ASP A 212 2.37 -6.08 -12.19
N PHE A 213 1.69 -5.96 -11.05
CA PHE A 213 0.42 -6.59 -10.70
C PHE A 213 -0.67 -5.51 -10.51
N PRO A 214 -1.95 -5.89 -10.52
CA PRO A 214 -3.03 -4.97 -10.16
C PRO A 214 -2.88 -4.44 -8.73
N LEU A 215 -3.34 -3.21 -8.51
CA LEU A 215 -3.37 -2.59 -7.18
C LEU A 215 -4.18 -3.43 -6.20
N GLY A 216 -3.60 -3.71 -5.05
CA GLY A 216 -4.16 -4.61 -4.03
C GLY A 216 -3.48 -5.99 -3.96
N ASN A 217 -2.54 -6.28 -4.87
CA ASN A 217 -1.82 -7.55 -4.91
C ASN A 217 -0.30 -7.42 -4.72
N ALA A 218 0.15 -6.41 -3.99
CA ALA A 218 1.58 -6.07 -3.92
C ALA A 218 2.44 -7.13 -3.21
N ALA A 219 1.84 -7.97 -2.35
CA ALA A 219 2.53 -9.03 -1.62
C ALA A 219 2.49 -10.41 -2.32
N GLY A 220 1.93 -10.50 -3.53
CA GLY A 220 1.88 -11.74 -4.30
C GLY A 220 0.52 -11.97 -4.96
N LYS A 221 0.43 -13.04 -5.75
CA LYS A 221 -0.82 -13.44 -6.40
C LYS A 221 -1.79 -14.10 -5.40
N PRO A 222 -3.11 -13.93 -5.61
CA PRO A 222 -4.11 -14.62 -4.80
C PRO A 222 -4.04 -16.13 -4.99
N HIS A 223 -4.15 -16.86 -3.89
CA HIS A 223 -4.16 -18.31 -3.83
C HIS A 223 -2.90 -18.99 -4.40
N ASP A 224 -1.78 -18.26 -4.46
CA ASP A 224 -0.48 -18.76 -4.90
C ASP A 224 0.57 -18.50 -3.81
N ALA A 225 0.70 -19.48 -2.91
CA ALA A 225 1.65 -19.42 -1.81
C ALA A 225 3.11 -19.34 -2.30
N GLY A 226 3.42 -19.85 -3.49
CA GLY A 226 4.75 -19.76 -4.10
C GLY A 226 5.07 -18.33 -4.53
N SER A 227 4.12 -17.69 -5.22
CA SER A 227 4.19 -16.27 -5.58
C SER A 227 4.37 -15.37 -4.35
N GLN A 228 3.57 -15.58 -3.30
CA GLN A 228 3.63 -14.79 -2.07
C GLN A 228 4.98 -14.95 -1.35
N GLN A 229 5.49 -16.19 -1.28
CA GLN A 229 6.81 -16.47 -0.70
C GLN A 229 7.94 -15.83 -1.50
N ALA A 230 7.92 -15.95 -2.83
CA ALA A 230 8.93 -15.38 -3.70
C ALA A 230 8.95 -13.84 -3.62
N THR A 231 7.77 -13.20 -3.57
CA THR A 231 7.65 -11.75 -3.43
C THR A 231 8.25 -11.27 -2.10
N LEU A 232 7.86 -11.88 -0.98
CA LEU A 232 8.37 -11.46 0.32
C LEU A 232 9.88 -11.75 0.47
N ALA A 233 10.37 -12.86 -0.08
CA ALA A 233 11.79 -13.21 -0.02
C ALA A 233 12.61 -12.17 -0.78
N LEU A 234 12.21 -11.83 -2.01
CA LEU A 234 12.89 -10.84 -2.82
C LEU A 234 12.86 -9.43 -2.18
N ALA A 235 11.79 -9.09 -1.45
CA ALA A 235 11.72 -7.83 -0.71
C ALA A 235 12.71 -7.79 0.46
N LEU A 236 12.84 -8.88 1.21
CA LEU A 236 13.81 -8.98 2.30
C LEU A 236 15.25 -9.03 1.79
N ASP A 237 15.50 -9.65 0.63
CA ASP A 237 16.79 -9.61 -0.04
C ASP A 237 17.14 -8.18 -0.47
N LEU A 238 16.20 -7.44 -1.07
CA LEU A 238 16.39 -6.03 -1.40
C LEU A 238 16.69 -5.19 -0.14
N LEU A 239 15.93 -5.42 0.94
CA LEU A 239 16.12 -4.74 2.21
C LEU A 239 17.55 -4.91 2.74
N ALA A 240 18.08 -6.13 2.68
CA ALA A 240 19.42 -6.47 3.17
C ALA A 240 20.55 -5.99 2.24
N ASN A 241 20.33 -5.94 0.92
CA ASN A 241 21.41 -5.74 -0.07
C ASN A 241 21.42 -4.36 -0.73
N ALA A 242 20.40 -3.51 -0.56
CA ALA A 242 20.48 -2.14 -1.09
C ALA A 242 21.55 -1.32 -0.35
N HIS A 243 22.32 -0.54 -1.11
CA HIS A 243 23.42 0.30 -0.60
C HIS A 243 23.18 1.81 -0.74
N ALA A 244 22.09 2.21 -1.39
CA ALA A 244 21.74 3.61 -1.63
C ALA A 244 20.21 3.79 -1.68
N PRO A 245 19.69 5.00 -1.40
CA PRO A 245 18.29 5.29 -1.61
C PRO A 245 17.91 5.20 -3.10
N ARG A 246 16.60 5.19 -3.39
CA ARG A 246 16.05 5.05 -4.75
C ARG A 246 16.45 3.73 -5.42
N THR A 247 16.67 2.68 -4.63
CA THR A 247 16.92 1.34 -5.17
C THR A 247 15.59 0.66 -5.49
N THR A 248 15.31 0.45 -6.77
CA THR A 248 14.14 -0.29 -7.25
C THR A 248 14.57 -1.66 -7.78
N TRP A 249 14.01 -2.74 -7.24
CA TRP A 249 14.06 -4.07 -7.86
C TRP A 249 12.70 -4.39 -8.47
N ARG A 250 12.69 -4.99 -9.66
CA ARG A 250 11.47 -5.48 -10.32
C ARG A 250 11.31 -6.97 -10.05
N SER A 251 10.16 -7.36 -9.54
CA SER A 251 9.75 -8.76 -9.42
C SER A 251 9.72 -9.42 -10.80
N PRO A 252 10.30 -10.62 -10.97
CA PRO A 252 10.26 -11.34 -12.26
C PRO A 252 8.89 -11.98 -12.54
N GLN A 253 7.99 -11.96 -11.56
CA GLN A 253 6.68 -12.58 -11.68
C GLN A 253 5.77 -11.77 -12.62
N ARG A 254 5.02 -12.46 -13.48
CA ARG A 254 4.01 -11.86 -14.37
C ARG A 254 2.62 -12.09 -13.82
N TRP A 255 1.76 -11.06 -13.79
CA TRP A 255 0.38 -11.19 -13.30
C TRP A 255 -0.39 -12.26 -14.06
N SER A 256 -0.40 -12.14 -15.39
CA SER A 256 -1.04 -13.09 -16.30
C SER A 256 -0.25 -13.17 -17.62
N ALA A 257 -0.65 -14.06 -18.53
CA ALA A 257 -0.05 -14.16 -19.87
C ALA A 257 -0.31 -12.93 -20.74
N SER A 258 -1.35 -12.14 -20.44
CA SER A 258 -1.75 -10.96 -21.20
C SER A 258 -1.70 -9.70 -20.33
N ASP A 259 -1.27 -8.59 -20.91
CA ASP A 259 -1.28 -7.26 -20.27
C ASP A 259 -2.64 -6.55 -20.40
N ALA A 260 -3.66 -7.20 -20.96
CA ALA A 260 -4.97 -6.59 -21.20
C ALA A 260 -5.65 -6.07 -19.92
N TRP A 261 -5.35 -6.66 -18.76
CA TRP A 261 -5.86 -6.22 -17.46
C TRP A 261 -5.50 -4.76 -17.15
N LYS A 262 -4.33 -4.29 -17.61
CA LYS A 262 -3.84 -2.92 -17.39
C LYS A 262 -4.75 -1.85 -18.01
N LEU A 263 -5.50 -2.24 -19.02
CA LEU A 263 -6.42 -1.34 -19.72
C LEU A 263 -7.74 -1.16 -18.96
N ASP A 264 -8.04 -2.00 -17.96
CA ASP A 264 -9.29 -1.94 -17.21
C ASP A 264 -9.25 -0.94 -16.06
N TYR A 265 -8.07 -0.67 -15.50
CA TYR A 265 -7.92 0.20 -14.35
C TYR A 265 -8.13 1.69 -14.73
N CYS A 266 -9.21 2.31 -14.24
CA CYS A 266 -9.47 3.76 -14.35
C CYS A 266 -9.18 4.35 -15.74
N ASN A 267 -9.57 3.65 -16.82
CA ASN A 267 -9.27 4.04 -18.19
C ASN A 267 -10.46 4.74 -18.85
N PRO A 268 -10.44 6.06 -19.07
CA PRO A 268 -11.56 6.78 -19.68
C PRO A 268 -11.95 6.26 -21.06
N GLN A 269 -10.99 5.72 -21.83
CA GLN A 269 -11.24 5.21 -23.19
C GLN A 269 -12.08 3.93 -23.22
N ARG A 270 -12.27 3.28 -22.06
CA ARG A 270 -13.05 2.04 -21.92
C ARG A 270 -14.34 2.20 -21.12
N VAL A 271 -14.70 3.43 -20.77
CA VAL A 271 -15.87 3.72 -19.95
C VAL A 271 -16.80 4.63 -20.73
N ALA A 272 -18.07 4.23 -20.85
CA ALA A 272 -19.08 5.02 -21.52
C ALA A 272 -19.37 6.33 -20.76
N PRO A 273 -19.76 7.43 -21.43
CA PRO A 273 -20.04 8.71 -20.76
C PRO A 273 -21.07 8.62 -19.64
N GLU A 274 -22.12 7.80 -19.80
CA GLU A 274 -23.17 7.60 -18.79
C GLU A 274 -22.60 6.93 -17.53
N GLU A 275 -21.68 5.99 -17.73
CA GLU A 275 -20.99 5.29 -16.65
C GLU A 275 -19.99 6.21 -15.93
N LEU A 276 -19.32 7.13 -16.64
CA LEU A 276 -18.49 8.16 -16.00
C LEU A 276 -19.31 9.07 -15.08
N ALA A 277 -20.51 9.47 -15.49
CA ALA A 277 -21.41 10.27 -14.64
C ALA A 277 -21.84 9.51 -13.37
N ARG A 278 -22.17 8.21 -13.50
CA ARG A 278 -22.49 7.35 -12.35
C ARG A 278 -21.30 7.24 -11.39
N LEU A 279 -20.12 6.95 -11.92
CA LEU A 279 -18.88 6.83 -11.13
C LEU A 279 -18.49 8.14 -10.44
N ARG A 280 -18.75 9.29 -11.08
CA ARG A 280 -18.57 10.61 -10.48
C ARG A 280 -19.48 10.79 -9.25
N ALA A 281 -20.77 10.46 -9.38
CA ALA A 281 -21.73 10.57 -8.28
C ALA A 281 -21.35 9.66 -7.10
N GLU A 282 -20.96 8.41 -7.37
CA GLU A 282 -20.48 7.48 -6.33
C GLU A 282 -19.23 7.99 -5.62
N PHE A 283 -18.29 8.55 -6.37
CA PHE A 283 -17.06 9.09 -5.82
C PHE A 283 -17.32 10.31 -4.93
N ASP A 284 -18.21 11.22 -5.35
CA ASP A 284 -18.59 12.40 -4.56
C ASP A 284 -19.32 12.00 -3.25
N ALA A 285 -20.24 11.04 -3.33
CA ALA A 285 -20.91 10.48 -2.15
C ALA A 285 -19.89 9.89 -1.15
N GLY A 286 -18.95 9.07 -1.64
CA GLY A 286 -17.91 8.50 -0.80
C GLY A 286 -16.91 9.52 -0.24
N ARG A 287 -16.68 10.65 -0.93
CA ARG A 287 -15.90 11.77 -0.39
C ARG A 287 -16.62 12.44 0.76
N GLU A 288 -17.94 12.63 0.65
CA GLU A 288 -18.74 13.25 1.69
C GLU A 288 -18.81 12.37 2.94
N THR A 289 -19.09 11.07 2.80
CA THR A 289 -19.05 10.10 3.91
C THR A 289 -17.70 10.15 4.62
N GLY A 290 -16.60 10.11 3.85
CA GLY A 290 -15.26 10.20 4.42
C GLY A 290 -14.96 11.53 5.10
N ARG A 291 -15.56 12.65 4.65
CA ARG A 291 -15.42 13.96 5.30
C ARG A 291 -16.11 13.96 6.66
N ARG A 292 -17.38 13.53 6.72
CA ARG A 292 -18.16 13.46 7.96
C ARG A 292 -17.47 12.60 9.02
N LEU A 293 -16.93 11.45 8.63
CA LEU A 293 -16.21 10.55 9.55
C LEU A 293 -14.91 11.16 10.10
N ARG A 294 -14.20 11.98 9.33
CA ARG A 294 -13.03 12.71 9.84
C ARG A 294 -13.42 13.79 10.84
N GLU A 295 -14.53 14.49 10.57
CA GLU A 295 -15.04 15.56 11.43
C GLU A 295 -15.59 15.03 12.76
N GLN A 296 -16.14 13.82 12.78
CA GLN A 296 -16.69 13.18 13.98
C GLN A 296 -15.61 12.66 14.95
N GLY A 297 -14.36 12.52 14.50
CA GLY A 297 -13.28 11.93 15.29
C GLY A 297 -13.42 10.40 15.46
N PRO A 298 -12.41 9.72 16.04
CA PRO A 298 -12.54 8.31 16.39
C PRO A 298 -13.65 8.13 17.44
N GLN A 299 -14.54 7.16 17.20
CA GLN A 299 -15.42 6.59 18.24
C GLN A 299 -14.63 5.68 19.16
#